data_AF-A7I8M7-F1
#
_entry.id   AF-A7I8M7-F1
#
_cell.length_a   1.000
_cell.length_b   1.000
_cell.length_c   1.000
_cell.angle_alpha   90.00
_cell.angle_beta   90.00
_cell.angle_gamma   90.00
#
_symmetry.space_group_name_H-M   'P 1'
#
loop_
_entity.id
_entity.type
_entity.pdbx_description
1 polymer ?
#
loop_
_entity_poly.entity_id
_entity_poly.type
_entity_poly.pdbx_seq_one_letter_code
_entity_poly.pdbx_strand_id
1 'polypeptide(L)'
;MRQKYSHDTGLSPPGSNYSTSVMEYPAVMAVLRPASGAIGWCALLAFILPLGGAWMLGLSPAAAGALVASAFVIEYGSIPIGIGLGLPAQYVFAAATSIEAGIFLGLFGLLDTIGTASGRVARFLAWIHSLATRSKMFDRYGILGLFPAEIIIGVYLCAPVSWLFGWNKWRSFAITMAGYCVAAAITTLATLGVIHYLFR
;
A
#
# COMPACT_ATOMS: atom_id res chain seq x y z
N MET A 1 5.20 -67.16 -31.57
CA MET A 1 4.07 -67.88 -30.94
C MET A 1 3.07 -66.85 -30.39
N ARG A 2 1.82 -66.93 -30.83
CA ARG A 2 0.67 -66.13 -30.36
C ARG A 2 0.08 -66.75 -29.08
N GLN A 3 -0.33 -65.91 -28.12
CA GLN A 3 -1.46 -66.17 -27.20
C GLN A 3 -1.92 -64.79 -26.68
N LYS A 4 -3.01 -64.18 -27.17
CA LYS A 4 -4.46 -64.40 -26.98
C LYS A 4 -5.00 -63.74 -25.69
N TYR A 5 -5.66 -62.59 -25.92
CA TYR A 5 -6.74 -61.89 -25.20
C TYR A 5 -7.27 -62.46 -23.87
N SER A 6 -7.47 -61.57 -22.89
CA SER A 6 -8.75 -61.49 -22.17
C SER A 6 -9.15 -60.03 -21.92
N HIS A 7 -10.41 -59.76 -22.20
CA HIS A 7 -11.14 -58.51 -22.13
C HIS A 7 -11.88 -58.55 -20.78
N ASP A 8 -11.73 -57.55 -19.92
CA ASP A 8 -12.67 -57.35 -18.82
C ASP A 8 -13.04 -55.88 -18.71
N THR A 9 -14.31 -55.63 -19.01
CA THR A 9 -14.99 -54.35 -18.98
C THR A 9 -15.55 -54.12 -17.59
N GLY A 10 -14.96 -53.17 -16.86
CA GLY A 10 -15.48 -52.66 -15.58
C GLY A 10 -15.58 -51.14 -15.63
N LEU A 11 -16.67 -50.62 -16.19
CA LEU A 11 -17.08 -49.23 -16.04
C LEU A 11 -17.44 -48.97 -14.57
N SER A 12 -16.72 -48.06 -13.92
CA SER A 12 -17.23 -47.29 -12.78
C SER A 12 -17.04 -45.82 -13.12
N PRO A 13 -18.09 -44.98 -13.00
CA PRO A 13 -17.97 -43.56 -13.32
C PRO A 13 -16.99 -42.90 -12.34
N PRO A 14 -16.16 -41.93 -12.78
CA PRO A 14 -15.38 -41.13 -11.86
C PRO A 14 -16.36 -40.32 -11.01
N GLY A 15 -16.57 -40.78 -9.78
CA GLY A 15 -17.22 -40.01 -8.73
C GLY A 15 -16.53 -38.67 -8.65
N SER A 16 -17.28 -37.63 -9.00
CA SER A 16 -16.89 -36.25 -8.84
C SER A 16 -16.70 -35.97 -7.36
N ASN A 17 -15.46 -36.17 -6.88
CA ASN A 17 -15.00 -35.61 -5.63
C ASN A 17 -14.88 -34.09 -5.82
N TYR A 18 -16.03 -33.41 -5.86
CA TYR A 18 -16.12 -32.05 -5.33
C TYR A 18 -15.97 -32.20 -3.81
N SER A 19 -14.75 -32.53 -3.39
CA SER A 19 -14.28 -32.23 -2.06
C SER A 19 -14.32 -30.72 -2.02
N THR A 20 -15.37 -30.18 -1.42
CA THR A 20 -15.36 -28.87 -0.80
C THR A 20 -14.16 -28.87 0.12
N SER A 21 -13.02 -28.47 -0.44
CA SER A 21 -11.75 -28.37 0.23
C SER A 21 -11.98 -27.42 1.39
N VAL A 22 -12.21 -27.99 2.56
CA VAL A 22 -12.04 -27.34 3.84
C VAL A 22 -10.67 -26.69 3.73
N MET A 23 -10.67 -25.38 3.53
CA MET A 23 -9.45 -24.60 3.40
C MET A 23 -8.65 -24.93 4.65
N GLU A 24 -7.53 -25.65 4.50
CA GLU A 24 -6.77 -26.13 5.65
C GLU A 24 -6.45 -24.91 6.53
N TYR A 25 -6.91 -24.91 7.78
CA TYR A 25 -6.68 -23.86 8.77
C TYR A 25 -5.26 -23.23 8.75
N PRO A 26 -4.15 -23.98 8.52
CA PRO A 26 -2.83 -23.37 8.34
C PRO A 26 -2.71 -22.41 7.16
N ALA A 27 -3.38 -22.66 6.02
CA ALA A 27 -3.36 -21.78 4.85
C ALA A 27 -4.14 -20.48 5.11
N VAL A 28 -5.26 -20.55 5.82
CA VAL A 28 -6.05 -19.37 6.23
C VAL A 28 -5.24 -18.50 7.20
N MET A 29 -4.60 -19.12 8.20
CA MET A 29 -3.77 -18.40 9.17
C MET A 29 -2.49 -17.80 8.56
N ALA A 30 -1.94 -18.42 7.51
CA ALA A 30 -0.81 -17.89 6.76
C ALA A 30 -1.15 -16.61 5.98
N VAL A 31 -2.39 -16.46 5.52
CA VAL A 31 -2.88 -15.27 4.79
C VAL A 31 -3.38 -14.17 5.76
N LEU A 32 -4.01 -14.54 6.88
CA LEU A 32 -4.58 -13.58 7.83
C LEU A 32 -3.53 -12.80 8.63
N ARG A 33 -2.36 -13.41 8.92
CA ARG A 33 -1.30 -12.78 9.73
C ARG A 33 -0.62 -11.59 9.04
N PRO A 34 -0.20 -11.68 7.76
CA PRO A 34 0.35 -10.54 7.04
C PRO A 34 -0.70 -9.42 6.85
N ALA A 35 -1.94 -9.80 6.54
CA ALA A 35 -3.05 -8.88 6.34
C ALA A 35 -3.38 -8.07 7.61
N SER A 36 -3.41 -8.74 8.77
CA SER A 36 -3.71 -8.07 10.04
C SER A 36 -2.61 -7.09 10.46
N GLY A 37 -1.35 -7.41 10.17
CA GLY A 37 -0.23 -6.48 10.37
C GLY A 37 -0.34 -5.24 9.49
N ALA A 38 -0.67 -5.42 8.21
CA ALA A 38 -0.82 -4.31 7.25
C ALA A 38 -1.97 -3.37 7.61
N ILE A 39 -3.13 -3.94 7.93
CA ILE A 39 -4.30 -3.18 8.38
C ILE A 39 -3.99 -2.48 9.71
N GLY A 40 -3.29 -3.16 10.63
CA GLY A 40 -2.85 -2.58 11.89
C GLY A 40 -1.97 -1.35 11.72
N TRP A 41 -0.97 -1.41 10.83
CA TRP A 41 -0.11 -0.27 10.53
C TRP A 41 -0.86 0.89 9.88
N CYS A 42 -1.75 0.59 8.93
CA CYS A 42 -2.59 1.60 8.31
C CYS A 42 -3.50 2.28 9.34
N ALA A 43 -4.23 1.51 10.14
CA ALA A 43 -5.09 2.03 11.20
C ALA A 43 -4.30 2.89 12.20
N LEU A 44 -3.14 2.40 12.65
CA LEU A 44 -2.30 3.08 13.61
C LEU A 44 -1.77 4.41 13.07
N LEU A 45 -1.16 4.41 11.89
CA LEU A 45 -0.45 5.57 11.36
C LEU A 45 -1.36 6.58 10.65
N ALA A 46 -2.45 6.11 10.01
CA ALA A 46 -3.36 6.98 9.26
C ALA A 46 -4.57 7.47 10.06
N PHE A 47 -4.93 6.81 11.17
CA PHE A 47 -6.08 7.23 11.96
C PHE A 47 -5.72 7.49 13.41
N ILE A 48 -5.17 6.50 14.11
CA ILE A 48 -4.94 6.60 15.56
C ILE A 48 -3.92 7.69 15.88
N LEU A 49 -2.79 7.72 15.16
CA LEU A 49 -1.71 8.66 15.44
C LEU A 49 -2.08 10.12 15.11
N PRO A 50 -2.69 10.45 13.96
CA PRO A 50 -3.22 11.79 13.68
C PRO A 50 -4.30 12.20 14.68
N LEU A 51 -5.38 11.42 14.80
CA LEU A 51 -6.53 11.81 15.61
C LEU A 51 -6.21 11.84 17.10
N GLY A 52 -5.42 10.87 17.58
CA GLY A 52 -4.90 10.84 18.94
C GLY A 52 -3.95 12.01 19.20
N GLY A 53 -3.07 12.32 18.26
CA GLY A 53 -2.19 13.49 18.33
C GLY A 53 -2.95 14.81 18.43
N ALA A 54 -3.98 15.01 17.60
CA ALA A 54 -4.85 16.18 17.69
C ALA A 54 -5.52 16.29 19.06
N TRP A 55 -6.07 15.19 19.56
CA TRP A 55 -6.74 15.16 20.85
C TRP A 55 -5.78 15.50 22.00
N MET A 56 -4.58 14.91 22.01
CA MET A 56 -3.55 15.18 23.03
C MET A 56 -3.06 16.63 23.02
N LEU A 57 -3.02 17.26 21.84
CA LEU A 57 -2.60 18.64 21.67
C LEU A 57 -3.75 19.66 21.85
N GLY A 58 -4.97 19.22 22.16
CA GLY A 58 -6.14 20.08 22.30
C GLY A 58 -6.60 20.72 20.98
N LEU A 59 -6.27 20.11 19.84
CA LEU A 59 -6.66 20.57 18.51
C LEU A 59 -8.07 20.09 18.15
N SER A 60 -8.72 20.79 17.21
CA SER A 60 -10.07 20.44 16.74
C SER A 60 -10.11 19.03 16.13
N PRO A 61 -10.87 18.07 16.72
CA PRO A 61 -11.00 16.73 16.16
C PRO A 61 -11.68 16.73 14.78
N ALA A 62 -12.59 17.67 14.54
CA ALA A 62 -13.25 17.83 13.25
C ALA A 62 -12.26 18.26 12.16
N ALA A 63 -11.36 19.21 12.46
CA ALA A 63 -10.33 19.63 11.52
C ALA A 63 -9.30 18.52 11.26
N ALA A 64 -8.90 17.78 12.30
CA ALA A 64 -8.02 16.61 12.16
C ALA A 64 -8.68 15.48 11.35
N GLY A 65 -9.97 15.25 11.54
CA GLY A 65 -10.75 14.31 10.73
C GLY A 65 -10.84 14.72 9.26
N ALA A 66 -11.04 16.01 8.99
CA ALA A 66 -11.02 16.55 7.64
C ALA A 66 -9.63 16.42 6.98
N LEU A 67 -8.55 16.64 7.74
CA LEU A 67 -7.17 16.38 7.28
C LEU A 67 -7.00 14.91 6.89
N VAL A 68 -7.41 13.97 7.74
CA VAL A 68 -7.35 12.53 7.43
C VAL A 68 -8.15 12.20 6.17
N ALA A 69 -9.41 12.61 6.12
CA ALA A 69 -10.28 12.33 4.97
C ALA A 69 -9.72 12.91 3.67
N SER A 70 -9.23 14.15 3.70
CA SER A 70 -8.64 14.79 2.52
C SER A 70 -7.30 14.18 2.12
N ALA A 71 -6.52 13.63 3.05
CA ALA A 71 -5.27 12.91 2.73
C ALA A 71 -5.56 11.63 1.93
N PHE A 72 -6.65 10.93 2.24
CA PHE A 72 -7.06 9.78 1.41
C PHE A 72 -7.57 10.20 0.02
N VAL A 73 -8.21 11.36 -0.12
CA VAL A 73 -8.84 11.75 -1.39
C VAL A 73 -7.88 12.49 -2.32
N ILE A 74 -7.08 13.40 -1.78
CA ILE A 74 -6.27 14.37 -2.55
C ILE A 74 -4.79 14.36 -2.10
N GLU A 75 -4.42 13.50 -1.14
CA GLU A 75 -3.02 13.30 -0.71
C GLU A 75 -2.35 14.61 -0.27
N TYR A 76 -1.54 15.24 -1.13
CA TYR A 76 -0.92 16.56 -0.91
C TYR A 76 -1.94 17.67 -0.65
N GLY A 77 -3.14 17.58 -1.24
CA GLY A 77 -4.21 18.55 -1.05
C GLY A 77 -4.75 18.62 0.38
N SER A 78 -4.43 17.62 1.22
CA SER A 78 -4.80 17.63 2.63
C SER A 78 -4.10 18.72 3.43
N ILE A 79 -2.87 19.09 3.06
CA ILE A 79 -2.07 20.10 3.74
C ILE A 79 -2.74 21.48 3.74
N PRO A 80 -3.13 22.06 2.57
CA PRO A 80 -3.83 23.33 2.56
C PRO A 80 -5.19 23.25 3.27
N ILE A 81 -5.89 22.12 3.20
CA ILE A 81 -7.16 21.93 3.92
C ILE A 81 -6.92 21.99 5.44
N GLY A 82 -5.95 21.25 5.95
CA GLY A 82 -5.63 21.23 7.38
C GLY A 82 -5.24 22.60 7.91
N ILE A 83 -4.33 23.29 7.22
CA ILE A 83 -3.90 24.65 7.60
C ILE A 83 -5.07 25.64 7.48
N GLY A 84 -5.86 25.55 6.41
CA GLY A 84 -7.04 26.40 6.21
C GLY A 84 -8.13 26.22 7.28
N LEU A 85 -8.22 25.04 7.88
CA LEU A 85 -9.09 24.75 9.03
C LEU A 85 -8.49 25.18 10.38
N GLY A 86 -7.35 25.87 10.38
CA GLY A 86 -6.71 26.43 11.56
C GLY A 86 -5.82 25.46 12.32
N LEU A 87 -5.46 24.31 11.75
CA LEU A 87 -4.49 23.42 12.37
C LEU A 87 -3.07 23.98 12.26
N PRO A 88 -2.21 23.80 13.28
CA PRO A 88 -0.82 24.23 13.20
C PRO A 88 -0.07 23.51 12.08
N ALA A 89 0.71 24.24 11.28
CA ALA A 89 1.41 23.68 10.12
C ALA A 89 2.33 22.50 10.47
N GLN A 90 3.04 22.57 11.60
CA GLN A 90 3.88 21.45 12.07
C GLN A 90 3.07 20.18 12.37
N TYR A 91 1.86 20.32 12.90
CA TYR A 91 0.98 19.20 13.15
C TYR A 91 0.45 18.63 11.84
N VAL A 92 0.00 19.51 10.92
CA VAL A 92 -0.50 19.10 9.60
C VAL A 92 0.55 18.31 8.84
N PHE A 93 1.79 18.82 8.76
CA PHE A 93 2.89 18.15 8.09
C PHE A 93 3.18 16.77 8.69
N ALA A 94 3.29 16.69 10.02
CA ALA A 94 3.56 15.42 10.71
C ALA A 94 2.44 14.39 10.55
N ALA A 95 1.18 14.84 10.68
CA ALA A 95 0.01 14.00 10.52
C ALA A 95 -0.16 13.52 9.06
N ALA A 96 0.01 14.40 8.07
CA ALA A 96 -0.06 14.02 6.67
C ALA A 96 1.02 12.99 6.30
N THR A 97 2.24 13.19 6.81
CA THR A 97 3.36 12.24 6.66
C THR A 97 3.07 10.89 7.32
N SER A 98 2.42 10.87 8.49
CA SER A 98 2.05 9.60 9.13
C SER A 98 0.92 8.89 8.38
N ILE A 99 -0.06 9.63 7.88
CA ILE A 99 -1.15 9.08 7.07
C ILE A 99 -0.61 8.42 5.83
N GLU A 100 0.25 9.13 5.11
CA GLU A 100 0.96 8.63 3.95
C GLU A 100 1.71 7.32 4.24
N ALA A 101 2.48 7.29 5.33
CA ALA A 101 3.19 6.08 5.75
C ALA A 101 2.23 4.92 6.04
N GLY A 102 1.08 5.20 6.67
CA GLY A 102 0.02 4.23 6.90
C GLY A 102 -0.60 3.68 5.62
N ILE A 103 -0.89 4.56 4.65
CA ILE A 103 -1.44 4.20 3.35
C ILE A 103 -0.46 3.31 2.60
N PHE A 104 0.83 3.70 2.51
CA PHE A 104 1.84 2.92 1.82
C PHE A 104 1.97 1.51 2.42
N LEU A 105 2.12 1.40 3.75
CA LEU A 105 2.27 0.11 4.42
C LEU A 105 1.00 -0.75 4.33
N GLY A 106 -0.17 -0.12 4.42
CA GLY A 106 -1.46 -0.76 4.25
C GLY A 106 -1.64 -1.34 2.85
N LEU A 107 -1.39 -0.53 1.81
CA LEU A 107 -1.46 -0.95 0.40
C LEU A 107 -0.46 -2.07 0.12
N PHE A 108 0.80 -1.90 0.53
CA PHE A 108 1.83 -2.90 0.28
C PHE A 108 1.44 -4.25 0.90
N GLY A 109 0.96 -4.25 2.15
CA GLY A 109 0.56 -5.50 2.81
C GLY A 109 -0.77 -6.07 2.31
N LEU A 110 -1.70 -5.24 1.83
CA LEU A 110 -2.90 -5.71 1.13
C LEU A 110 -2.52 -6.45 -0.15
N LEU A 111 -1.62 -5.87 -0.94
CA LEU A 111 -1.12 -6.48 -2.17
C LEU A 111 -0.37 -7.78 -1.88
N ASP A 112 0.48 -7.80 -0.86
CA ASP A 112 1.18 -9.01 -0.43
C ASP A 112 0.22 -10.14 -0.03
N THR A 113 -0.86 -9.79 0.67
CA THR A 113 -1.95 -10.71 1.01
C THR A 113 -2.63 -11.26 -0.25
N ILE A 114 -2.91 -10.41 -1.23
CA ILE A 114 -3.53 -10.83 -2.51
C ILE A 114 -2.58 -11.74 -3.31
N GLY A 115 -1.29 -11.41 -3.35
CA GLY A 115 -0.27 -12.19 -4.06
C GLY A 115 -0.08 -13.58 -3.46
N THR A 116 -0.15 -13.71 -2.14
CA THR A 116 -0.04 -14.99 -1.44
C THR A 116 -1.32 -15.82 -1.51
N ALA A 117 -2.49 -15.18 -1.47
CA ALA A 117 -3.79 -15.87 -1.54
C ALA A 117 -4.14 -16.41 -2.94
N SER A 118 -3.60 -15.81 -4.01
CA SER A 118 -3.98 -16.15 -5.39
C SER A 118 -2.82 -16.72 -6.21
N GLY A 119 -2.92 -18.02 -6.55
CA GLY A 119 -1.97 -18.67 -7.45
C GLY A 119 -1.95 -18.11 -8.88
N ARG A 120 -2.97 -17.34 -9.31
CA ARG A 120 -2.92 -16.59 -10.58
C ARG A 120 -2.04 -15.34 -10.44
N VAL A 121 -2.19 -14.59 -9.35
CA VAL A 121 -1.39 -13.39 -9.08
C VAL A 121 0.06 -13.77 -8.83
N ALA A 122 0.33 -14.83 -8.07
CA ALA A 122 1.69 -15.35 -7.86
C ALA A 122 2.40 -15.70 -9.18
N ARG A 123 1.70 -16.33 -10.13
CA ARG A 123 2.25 -16.64 -11.46
C ARG A 123 2.50 -15.38 -12.29
N PHE A 124 1.61 -14.40 -12.24
CA PHE A 124 1.79 -13.11 -12.90
C PHE A 124 2.99 -12.35 -12.32
N LEU A 125 3.14 -12.32 -11.00
CA LEU A 125 4.29 -11.72 -10.31
C LEU A 125 5.60 -12.40 -10.71
N ALA A 126 5.64 -13.73 -10.75
CA ALA A 126 6.82 -14.46 -11.19
C ALA A 126 7.21 -14.10 -12.64
N TRP A 127 6.22 -13.91 -13.51
CA TRP A 127 6.45 -13.44 -14.87
C TRP A 127 7.03 -12.02 -14.89
N ILE A 128 6.42 -11.07 -14.17
CA ILE A 128 6.93 -9.69 -14.08
C ILE A 128 8.34 -9.63 -13.49
N HIS A 129 8.61 -10.39 -12.42
CA HIS A 129 9.95 -10.49 -11.83
C HIS A 129 10.96 -11.05 -12.82
N SER A 130 10.57 -12.02 -13.65
CA SER A 130 11.44 -12.54 -14.71
C SER A 130 11.76 -11.50 -15.78
N LEU A 131 10.85 -10.55 -16.04
CA LEU A 131 11.11 -9.41 -16.93
C LEU A 131 12.01 -8.35 -16.26
N ALA A 132 11.75 -8.05 -14.99
CA ALA A 132 12.50 -7.04 -14.24
C ALA A 132 13.96 -7.45 -13.99
N THR A 133 14.19 -8.73 -13.66
CA THR A 133 15.53 -9.28 -13.40
C THR A 133 16.41 -9.42 -14.66
N ARG A 134 15.84 -9.28 -15.87
CA ARG A 134 16.63 -9.25 -17.11
C ARG A 134 17.60 -8.07 -17.19
N SER A 135 17.41 -7.03 -16.39
CA SER A 135 18.40 -5.94 -16.30
C SER A 135 18.71 -5.57 -14.85
N LYS A 136 19.98 -5.72 -14.46
CA LYS A 136 20.49 -5.24 -13.16
C LYS A 136 20.34 -3.72 -12.98
N MET A 137 20.17 -3.00 -14.09
CA MET A 137 19.96 -1.55 -14.09
C MET A 137 18.56 -1.18 -13.56
N PHE A 138 17.54 -1.96 -13.91
CA PHE A 138 16.16 -1.70 -13.46
C PHE A 138 15.98 -1.95 -11.96
N ASP A 139 16.65 -2.96 -11.41
CA ASP A 139 16.62 -3.24 -9.97
C ASP A 139 17.33 -2.14 -9.15
N ARG A 140 18.44 -1.59 -9.68
CA ARG A 140 19.24 -0.58 -8.95
C ARG A 140 18.73 0.84 -9.10
N TYR A 141 18.25 1.22 -10.28
CA TYR A 141 17.80 2.59 -10.58
C TYR A 141 16.29 2.74 -10.65
N GLY A 142 15.55 1.66 -10.92
CA GLY A 142 14.08 1.72 -10.97
C GLY A 142 13.48 2.14 -9.64
N ILE A 143 14.06 1.68 -8.53
CA ILE A 143 13.60 2.06 -7.18
C ILE A 143 13.76 3.56 -6.90
N LEU A 144 14.80 4.21 -7.47
CA LEU A 144 14.98 5.66 -7.35
C LEU A 144 13.93 6.44 -8.14
N GLY A 145 13.33 5.82 -9.15
CA GLY A 145 12.19 6.36 -9.89
C GLY A 145 10.93 6.54 -9.03
N LEU A 146 10.84 5.91 -7.85
CA LEU A 146 9.75 6.13 -6.91
C LEU A 146 9.73 7.57 -6.38
N PHE A 147 10.89 8.20 -6.23
CA PHE A 147 10.95 9.58 -5.72
C PHE A 147 10.23 10.58 -6.62
N PRO A 148 10.54 10.69 -7.93
CA PRO A 148 9.79 11.57 -8.83
C PRO A 148 8.39 11.04 -9.13
N ALA A 149 8.16 9.72 -9.13
CA ALA A 149 6.83 9.16 -9.32
C ALA A 149 5.87 9.58 -8.20
N GLU A 150 6.36 9.61 -6.96
CA GLU A 150 5.59 10.06 -5.80
C GLU A 150 5.12 11.50 -5.98
N ILE A 151 6.02 12.41 -6.38
CA ILE A 151 5.70 13.83 -6.56
C ILE A 151 4.64 14.05 -7.66
N ILE A 152 4.59 13.20 -8.68
CA ILE A 152 3.73 13.40 -9.86
C ILE A 152 2.40 12.64 -9.75
N ILE A 153 2.45 11.41 -9.23
CA ILE A 153 1.34 10.45 -9.30
C ILE A 153 0.81 10.10 -7.90
N GLY A 154 1.69 10.16 -6.89
CA GLY A 154 1.36 9.88 -5.50
C GLY A 154 1.51 8.42 -5.08
N VAL A 155 1.28 8.21 -3.79
CA VAL A 155 1.50 6.95 -3.05
C VAL A 155 0.78 5.76 -3.64
N TYR A 156 -0.41 6.02 -4.19
CA TYR A 156 -1.31 5.01 -4.70
C TYR A 156 -0.72 4.22 -5.86
N LEU A 157 0.24 4.78 -6.60
CA LEU A 157 0.98 4.05 -7.62
C LEU A 157 2.30 3.50 -7.10
N CYS A 158 2.99 4.24 -6.22
CA CYS A 158 4.29 3.84 -5.68
C CYS A 158 4.25 2.51 -4.93
N ALA A 159 3.23 2.29 -4.09
CA ALA A 159 3.09 1.03 -3.35
C ALA A 159 2.83 -0.18 -4.30
N PRO A 160 1.86 -0.16 -5.22
CA PRO A 160 1.68 -1.23 -6.20
C PRO A 160 2.87 -1.48 -7.11
N VAL A 161 3.51 -0.43 -7.63
CA VAL A 161 4.67 -0.55 -8.51
C VAL A 161 5.83 -1.22 -7.78
N SER A 162 6.14 -0.74 -6.58
CA SER A 162 7.24 -1.31 -5.79
C SER A 162 7.01 -2.77 -5.41
N TRP A 163 5.75 -3.13 -5.11
CA TRP A 163 5.35 -4.50 -4.85
C TRP A 163 5.41 -5.38 -6.10
N LEU A 164 4.89 -4.88 -7.24
CA LEU A 164 4.84 -5.58 -8.52
C LEU A 164 6.25 -5.95 -9.03
N PHE A 165 7.21 -5.05 -8.86
CA PHE A 165 8.61 -5.29 -9.21
C PHE A 165 9.40 -6.06 -8.16
N GLY A 166 8.80 -6.36 -7.00
CA GLY A 166 9.44 -7.14 -5.94
C GLY A 166 10.58 -6.39 -5.24
N TRP A 167 10.55 -5.05 -5.26
CA TRP A 167 11.57 -4.27 -4.58
C TRP A 167 11.46 -4.39 -3.07
N ASN A 168 12.59 -4.18 -2.38
CA ASN A 168 12.63 -4.26 -0.92
C ASN A 168 11.66 -3.23 -0.30
N LYS A 169 10.65 -3.73 0.41
CA LYS A 169 9.59 -2.92 1.06
C LYS A 169 10.12 -1.68 1.78
N TRP A 170 11.14 -1.85 2.61
CA TRP A 170 11.66 -0.76 3.45
C TRP A 170 12.45 0.27 2.65
N ARG A 171 13.14 -0.15 1.59
CA ARG A 171 13.82 0.79 0.68
C ARG A 171 12.82 1.58 -0.14
N SER A 172 11.81 0.91 -0.69
CA SER A 172 10.74 1.55 -1.45
C SER A 172 9.99 2.56 -0.58
N PHE A 173 9.62 2.14 0.63
CA PHE A 173 9.02 3.02 1.64
C PHE A 173 9.88 4.25 1.93
N ALA A 174 11.18 4.08 2.20
CA ALA A 174 12.06 5.20 2.51
C ALA A 174 12.19 6.20 1.35
N ILE A 175 12.29 5.71 0.11
CA ILE A 175 12.41 6.57 -1.07
C ILE A 175 11.10 7.30 -1.36
N THR A 176 9.96 6.59 -1.27
CA THR A 176 8.63 7.19 -1.41
C THR A 176 8.41 8.26 -0.35
N MET A 177 8.65 7.94 0.93
CA MET A 177 8.52 8.92 2.01
C MET A 177 9.44 10.13 1.84
N ALA A 178 10.65 9.94 1.31
CA ALA A 178 11.54 11.06 1.01
C ALA A 178 10.95 11.98 -0.07
N GLY A 179 10.37 11.41 -1.14
CA GLY A 179 9.66 12.17 -2.19
C GLY A 179 8.46 12.93 -1.62
N TYR A 180 7.63 12.23 -0.85
CA TYR A 180 6.47 12.81 -0.20
C TYR A 180 6.85 13.96 0.73
N CYS A 181 7.83 13.79 1.62
CA CYS A 181 8.26 14.83 2.56
C CYS A 181 8.70 16.11 1.83
N VAL A 182 9.37 15.98 0.67
CA VAL A 182 9.77 17.12 -0.15
C VAL A 182 8.54 17.81 -0.75
N ALA A 183 7.64 17.06 -1.37
CA ALA A 183 6.39 17.61 -1.93
C ALA A 183 5.49 18.25 -0.85
N ALA A 184 5.37 17.61 0.31
CA ALA A 184 4.63 18.11 1.46
C ALA A 184 5.25 19.39 2.03
N ALA A 185 6.58 19.49 2.09
CA ALA A 185 7.27 20.69 2.55
C ALA A 185 7.02 21.86 1.58
N ILE A 186 7.16 21.62 0.28
CA ILE A 186 6.85 22.61 -0.76
C ILE A 186 5.40 23.08 -0.65
N THR A 187 4.46 22.15 -0.50
CA THR A 187 3.02 22.44 -0.39
C THR A 187 2.70 23.23 0.88
N THR A 188 3.34 22.89 2.00
CA THR A 188 3.20 23.62 3.27
C THR A 188 3.71 25.05 3.14
N LEU A 189 4.91 25.25 2.60
CA LEU A 189 5.50 26.58 2.37
C LEU A 189 4.67 27.41 1.41
N ALA A 190 4.20 26.82 0.31
CA ALA A 190 3.32 27.48 -0.64
C ALA A 190 2.00 27.91 0.02
N THR A 191 1.39 27.03 0.82
CA THR A 191 0.14 27.33 1.55
C THR A 191 0.34 28.50 2.53
N LEU A 192 1.41 28.46 3.33
CA LEU A 192 1.72 29.54 4.28
C LEU A 192 1.97 30.88 3.56
N GLY A 193 2.69 30.85 2.43
CA GLY A 193 2.93 32.02 1.60
C GLY A 193 1.64 32.62 1.02
N VAL A 194 0.73 31.76 0.53
CA VAL A 194 -0.58 32.19 -0.01
C VAL A 194 -1.45 32.80 1.08
N ILE A 195 -1.55 32.16 2.25
CA ILE A 195 -2.33 32.68 3.38
C ILE A 195 -1.77 34.03 3.83
N HIS A 196 -0.45 34.14 3.97
CA HIS A 196 0.18 35.41 4.33
C HIS A 196 -0.09 36.51 3.30
N TYR A 197 -0.16 36.19 2.01
CA TYR A 197 -0.48 37.15 0.96
C TYR A 197 -1.95 37.60 0.99
N LEU A 198 -2.88 36.68 1.24
CA LEU A 198 -4.33 36.96 1.22
C LEU A 198 -4.83 37.71 2.46
N PHE A 199 -4.20 37.51 3.62
CA PHE A 199 -4.63 38.10 4.89
C PHE A 199 -3.75 39.28 5.35
N ARG A 200 -2.99 39.87 4.43
CA ARG A 200 -2.25 41.12 4.62
C ARG A 200 -3.11 42.33 4.26
#